data_AF-Q4KI05-F1
#
_entry.id   AF-Q4KI05-F1
#
_cell.length_a   1.000
_cell.length_b   1.000
_cell.length_c   1.000
_cell.angle_alpha   90.00
_cell.angle_beta   90.00
_cell.angle_gamma   90.00
#
_symmetry.space_group_name_H-M   'P 1'
#
loop_
_entity.id
_entity.type
_entity.pdbx_description
1 polymer ?
#
loop_
_entity_poly.entity_id
_entity_poly.type
_entity_poly.pdbx_seq_one_letter_code
_entity_poly.pdbx_strand_id
1 'polypeptide(L)'
;MQRLLSKSLASLLFLSLFNPVAAKQPLQAQSVPEFRPGYLIGYLKQQDLPDSLSLLPPPPAVGTPAFALDQSMAEKNQALRGSKRWELAVSDANLKFPAAAQTFSCALNAPISEQLTPTLYRVLRRTLADAGLATYSAKKRYQRTRPFVYNQQPSCTPEDEAKLAADGSYPSGHSAIGWAWALLLSELSPEHGNALWARGRAYSQSRMVCNVHWYSDIREGREIGATTVARLHADPTFQADFAVARQELLAVRAQGLTAGPDCAAQAQALALDAD
;
A
#
# COMPACT_ATOMS: atom_id res chain seq x y z
N MET A 1 -3.37 -95.55 -19.89
CA MET A 1 -3.06 -95.27 -18.47
C MET A 1 -2.90 -93.77 -18.31
N GLN A 2 -3.68 -93.16 -17.39
CA GLN A 2 -3.46 -91.88 -16.66
C GLN A 2 -3.07 -90.62 -17.46
N ARG A 3 -3.46 -89.37 -17.16
CA ARG A 3 -4.36 -88.63 -16.24
C ARG A 3 -4.26 -87.17 -16.76
N LEU A 4 -5.38 -86.45 -16.97
CA LEU A 4 -5.76 -85.23 -16.23
C LEU A 4 -4.69 -84.10 -16.15
N LEU A 5 -4.97 -82.93 -16.74
CA LEU A 5 -5.29 -81.68 -16.00
C LEU A 5 -5.41 -80.45 -16.93
N SER A 6 -6.56 -79.79 -16.76
CA SER A 6 -6.93 -78.45 -17.22
C SER A 6 -6.08 -77.36 -16.55
N LYS A 7 -5.73 -76.30 -17.30
CA LYS A 7 -5.47 -74.96 -16.74
C LYS A 7 -5.98 -73.87 -17.68
N SER A 8 -7.12 -73.29 -17.31
CA SER A 8 -7.64 -72.00 -17.78
C SER A 8 -6.63 -70.88 -17.51
N LEU A 9 -6.32 -70.05 -18.51
CA LEU A 9 -5.77 -68.72 -18.28
C LEU A 9 -6.94 -67.72 -18.22
N ALA A 10 -7.11 -67.10 -17.05
CA ALA A 10 -8.05 -66.01 -16.83
C ALA A 10 -7.48 -64.70 -17.38
N SER A 11 -8.22 -64.06 -18.29
CA SER A 11 -7.96 -62.69 -18.74
C SER A 11 -8.36 -61.70 -17.64
N LEU A 12 -7.38 -60.98 -17.08
CA LEU A 12 -7.59 -59.87 -16.16
C LEU A 12 -7.91 -58.59 -16.96
N LEU A 13 -9.18 -58.20 -17.00
CA LEU A 13 -9.64 -56.88 -17.40
C LEU A 13 -9.20 -55.85 -16.34
N PHE A 14 -8.26 -54.97 -16.69
CA PHE A 14 -7.99 -53.75 -15.93
C PHE A 14 -9.09 -52.72 -16.22
N LEU A 15 -10.07 -52.60 -15.31
CA LEU A 15 -10.95 -51.43 -15.24
C LEU A 15 -10.17 -50.26 -14.64
N SER A 16 -9.80 -49.31 -15.48
CA SER A 16 -9.32 -47.99 -15.06
C SER A 16 -10.46 -47.22 -14.38
N LEU A 17 -10.38 -47.12 -13.05
CA LEU A 17 -11.22 -46.24 -12.24
C LEU A 17 -10.93 -44.78 -12.61
N PHE A 18 -11.86 -44.15 -13.33
CA PHE A 18 -11.94 -42.69 -13.40
C PHE A 18 -12.22 -42.18 -11.98
N ASN A 19 -11.21 -41.63 -11.31
CA ASN A 19 -11.43 -40.82 -10.12
C ASN A 19 -12.09 -39.51 -10.58
N PRO A 20 -13.35 -39.22 -10.20
CA PRO A 20 -13.90 -37.90 -10.42
C PRO A 20 -13.04 -36.91 -9.63
N VAL A 21 -12.48 -35.93 -10.36
CA VAL A 21 -11.84 -34.75 -9.78
C VAL A 21 -12.81 -34.18 -8.75
N ALA A 22 -12.46 -34.27 -7.47
CA ALA A 22 -13.18 -33.60 -6.42
C ALA A 22 -13.19 -32.11 -6.77
N ALA A 23 -14.36 -31.60 -7.13
CA ALA A 23 -14.58 -30.18 -7.30
C ALA A 23 -14.15 -29.49 -6.00
N LYS A 24 -13.02 -28.76 -6.04
CA LYS A 24 -12.64 -27.88 -4.93
C LYS A 24 -13.82 -26.95 -4.70
N GLN A 25 -14.48 -27.10 -3.56
CA GLN A 25 -15.44 -26.11 -3.08
C GLN A 25 -14.77 -24.74 -3.16
N PRO A 26 -15.47 -23.69 -3.62
CA PRO A 26 -14.92 -22.35 -3.55
C PRO A 26 -14.55 -22.10 -2.09
N LEU A 27 -13.28 -21.77 -1.83
CA LEU A 27 -12.87 -21.31 -0.51
C LEU A 27 -13.86 -20.22 -0.12
N GLN A 28 -14.70 -20.47 0.89
CA GLN A 28 -15.42 -19.38 1.53
C GLN A 28 -14.35 -18.36 1.91
N ALA A 29 -14.43 -17.15 1.35
CA ALA A 29 -13.49 -16.09 1.66
C ALA A 29 -13.58 -15.83 3.17
N GLN A 30 -12.68 -16.44 3.94
CA GLN A 30 -12.57 -16.16 5.36
C GLN A 30 -12.37 -14.67 5.51
N SER A 31 -13.23 -14.04 6.32
CA SER A 31 -13.11 -12.62 6.61
C SER A 31 -11.76 -12.37 7.27
N VAL A 32 -10.97 -11.46 6.68
CA VAL A 32 -9.68 -11.07 7.26
C VAL A 32 -9.97 -10.26 8.52
N PRO A 33 -9.38 -10.60 9.69
CA PRO A 33 -9.58 -9.85 10.92
C PRO A 33 -9.12 -8.40 10.83
N GLU A 34 -9.66 -7.55 11.70
CA GLU A 34 -9.23 -6.16 11.89
C GLU A 34 -8.38 -6.02 13.16
N PHE A 35 -7.25 -5.30 13.10
CA PHE A 35 -6.48 -4.97 14.31
C PHE A 35 -7.04 -3.73 15.03
N ARG A 36 -7.86 -2.94 14.33
CA ARG A 36 -8.68 -1.84 14.87
C ARG A 36 -9.82 -1.55 13.89
N PRO A 37 -10.94 -0.94 14.33
CA PRO A 37 -12.09 -0.72 13.46
C PRO A 37 -11.77 -0.03 12.13
N GLY A 38 -12.08 -0.72 11.03
CA GLY A 38 -11.87 -0.30 9.65
C GLY A 38 -10.48 -0.59 9.08
N TYR A 39 -9.58 -1.26 9.82
CA TYR A 39 -8.22 -1.58 9.37
C TYR A 39 -7.91 -3.07 9.56
N LEU A 40 -7.75 -3.77 8.43
CA LEU A 40 -7.42 -5.19 8.39
C LEU A 40 -6.03 -5.46 8.96
N ILE A 41 -5.82 -6.66 9.50
CA ILE A 41 -4.47 -7.17 9.75
C ILE A 41 -3.69 -7.28 8.42
N GLY A 42 -2.38 -7.08 8.49
CA GLY A 42 -1.48 -7.24 7.35
C GLY A 42 -1.29 -8.69 6.91
N TYR A 43 -0.43 -8.90 5.92
CA TYR A 43 0.08 -10.23 5.56
C TYR A 43 1.20 -10.67 6.51
N LEU A 44 2.01 -9.72 6.99
CA LEU A 44 3.18 -9.99 7.80
C LEU A 44 2.82 -10.01 9.28
N LYS A 45 3.45 -10.92 10.04
CA LYS A 45 3.39 -10.89 11.51
C LYS A 45 4.26 -9.75 12.02
N GLN A 46 4.01 -9.30 13.24
CA GLN A 46 4.76 -8.19 13.85
C GLN A 46 6.28 -8.40 13.84
N GLN A 47 6.76 -9.63 14.07
CA GLN A 47 8.20 -9.94 14.04
C GLN A 47 8.81 -10.02 12.63
N ASP A 48 7.97 -10.13 11.59
CA ASP A 48 8.39 -10.23 10.19
C ASP A 48 8.39 -8.87 9.48
N LEU A 49 7.85 -7.83 10.13
CA LEU A 49 7.89 -6.46 9.61
C LEU A 49 9.34 -5.96 9.56
N PRO A 50 9.74 -5.20 8.51
CA PRO A 50 11.04 -4.55 8.49
C PRO A 50 11.29 -3.72 9.75
N ASP A 51 12.46 -3.88 10.37
CA ASP A 51 12.82 -3.12 11.55
C ASP A 51 13.37 -1.75 11.17
N SER A 52 12.47 -0.75 11.10
CA SER A 52 12.83 0.62 10.75
C SER A 52 13.93 1.23 11.61
N LEU A 53 14.07 0.84 12.88
CA LEU A 53 15.11 1.37 13.76
C LEU A 53 16.50 0.86 13.38
N SER A 54 16.61 -0.40 12.94
CA SER A 54 17.87 -0.97 12.49
C SER A 54 18.25 -0.52 11.08
N LEU A 55 17.26 -0.16 10.24
CA LEU A 55 17.48 0.17 8.83
C LEU A 55 17.79 1.64 8.59
N LEU A 56 17.11 2.54 9.32
CA LEU A 56 17.15 3.97 9.02
C LEU A 56 18.22 4.70 9.84
N PRO A 57 18.82 5.76 9.27
CA PRO A 57 19.64 6.67 10.07
C PRO A 57 18.77 7.42 11.10
N PRO A 58 19.37 8.07 12.12
CA PRO A 58 18.62 9.01 12.95
C PRO A 58 18.07 10.18 12.11
N PRO A 59 16.93 10.79 12.51
CA PRO A 59 16.40 11.95 11.81
C PRO A 59 17.39 13.13 11.86
N PRO A 60 17.36 14.05 10.88
CA PRO A 60 18.19 15.25 10.89
C PRO A 60 18.06 16.04 12.19
N ALA A 61 19.21 16.28 12.85
CA ALA A 61 19.27 17.08 14.06
C ALA A 61 19.14 18.58 13.75
N VAL A 62 18.56 19.34 14.71
CA VAL A 62 18.43 20.79 14.60
C VAL A 62 19.80 21.44 14.39
N GLY A 63 19.87 22.44 13.50
CA GLY A 63 21.11 23.15 13.16
C GLY A 63 21.98 22.46 12.10
N THR A 64 21.61 21.27 11.62
CA THR A 64 22.31 20.61 10.50
C THR A 64 21.79 21.08 9.14
N PRO A 65 22.60 21.02 8.06
CA PRO A 65 22.13 21.32 6.71
C PRO A 65 20.95 20.46 6.26
N ALA A 66 20.88 19.20 6.70
CA ALA A 66 19.76 18.32 6.40
C ALA A 66 18.46 18.80 7.06
N PHE A 67 18.53 19.34 8.28
CA PHE A 67 17.36 19.95 8.93
C PHE A 67 17.00 21.30 8.29
N ALA A 68 17.97 22.07 7.82
CA ALA A 68 17.70 23.29 7.06
C ALA A 68 16.92 23.00 5.75
N LEU A 69 17.23 21.89 5.07
CA LEU A 69 16.42 21.41 3.93
C LEU A 69 14.99 21.06 4.36
N ASP A 70 14.81 20.36 5.49
CA ASP A 70 13.48 20.05 6.02
C ASP A 70 12.65 21.32 6.28
N GLN A 71 13.27 22.36 6.85
CA GLN A 71 12.62 23.64 7.10
C GLN A 71 12.25 24.36 5.81
N SER A 72 13.20 24.49 4.87
CA SER A 72 12.97 25.13 3.58
C SER A 72 11.83 24.46 2.79
N MET A 73 11.80 23.11 2.78
CA MET A 73 10.72 22.37 2.14
C MET A 73 9.39 22.56 2.86
N ALA A 74 9.36 22.61 4.19
CA ALA A 74 8.15 22.86 4.95
C ALA A 74 7.57 24.25 4.64
N GLU A 75 8.41 25.30 4.66
CA GLU A 75 8.02 26.67 4.32
C GLU A 75 7.46 26.76 2.90
N LYS A 76 8.16 26.19 1.93
CA LYS A 76 7.72 26.17 0.52
C LYS A 76 6.36 25.49 0.37
N ASN A 77 6.16 24.35 1.02
CA ASN A 77 4.90 23.60 0.93
C ASN A 77 3.75 24.28 1.70
N GLN A 78 4.03 25.03 2.76
CA GLN A 78 3.01 25.83 3.46
C GLN A 78 2.40 26.92 2.57
N ALA A 79 3.15 27.45 1.60
CA ALA A 79 2.61 28.41 0.64
C ALA A 79 1.49 27.84 -0.26
N LEU A 80 1.33 26.51 -0.32
CA LEU A 80 0.28 25.85 -1.09
C LEU A 80 -1.07 25.80 -0.35
N ARG A 81 -1.16 26.29 0.89
CA ARG A 81 -2.39 26.27 1.68
C ARG A 81 -3.56 26.93 0.94
N GLY A 82 -4.70 26.23 0.89
CA GLY A 82 -5.91 26.69 0.19
C GLY A 82 -5.89 26.48 -1.33
N SER A 83 -4.80 25.98 -1.92
CA SER A 83 -4.75 25.62 -3.33
C SER A 83 -5.40 24.26 -3.62
N LYS A 84 -5.60 23.94 -4.91
CA LYS A 84 -5.99 22.59 -5.33
C LYS A 84 -5.01 21.50 -4.91
N ARG A 85 -3.72 21.83 -4.78
CA ARG A 85 -2.72 20.89 -4.27
C ARG A 85 -2.91 20.58 -2.79
N TRP A 86 -3.34 21.56 -2.01
CA TRP A 86 -3.71 21.39 -0.60
C TRP A 86 -4.98 20.58 -0.44
N GLU A 87 -6.01 20.84 -1.26
CA GLU A 87 -7.23 20.01 -1.28
C GLU A 87 -6.91 18.54 -1.59
N LEU A 88 -6.06 18.27 -2.59
CA LEU A 88 -5.58 16.93 -2.88
C LEU A 88 -4.81 16.34 -1.69
N ALA A 89 -4.02 17.16 -0.97
CA ALA A 89 -3.28 16.69 0.20
C ALA A 89 -4.19 16.28 1.35
N VAL A 90 -5.30 17.00 1.57
CA VAL A 90 -6.37 16.62 2.53
C VAL A 90 -6.99 15.28 2.12
N SER A 91 -7.31 15.10 0.83
CA SER A 91 -7.85 13.84 0.32
C SER A 91 -6.87 12.68 0.51
N ASP A 92 -5.59 12.89 0.19
CA ASP A 92 -4.51 11.93 0.39
C ASP A 92 -4.27 11.59 1.87
N ALA A 93 -4.69 12.47 2.78
CA ALA A 93 -4.59 12.20 4.20
C ALA A 93 -5.60 11.16 4.70
N ASN A 94 -6.64 10.88 3.93
CA ASN A 94 -7.67 9.92 4.28
C ASN A 94 -7.24 8.47 3.95
N LEU A 95 -6.92 7.70 4.99
CA LEU A 95 -6.64 6.26 4.88
C LEU A 95 -7.88 5.35 5.06
N LYS A 96 -9.09 5.92 5.09
CA LYS A 96 -10.33 5.15 5.21
C LYS A 96 -10.79 4.64 3.86
N PHE A 97 -11.12 3.36 3.83
CA PHE A 97 -11.74 2.70 2.69
C PHE A 97 -13.25 2.98 2.69
N PRO A 98 -13.89 3.23 1.54
CA PRO A 98 -13.38 3.01 0.17
C PRO A 98 -12.52 4.13 -0.42
N ALA A 99 -12.52 5.34 0.15
CA ALA A 99 -11.84 6.51 -0.44
C ALA A 99 -10.34 6.26 -0.72
N ALA A 100 -9.63 5.66 0.23
CA ALA A 100 -8.20 5.36 0.11
C ALA A 100 -7.86 4.39 -1.04
N ALA A 101 -8.78 3.51 -1.44
CA ALA A 101 -8.57 2.61 -2.57
C ALA A 101 -8.49 3.37 -3.90
N GLN A 102 -9.17 4.52 -3.99
CA GLN A 102 -9.31 5.26 -5.24
C GLN A 102 -8.16 6.24 -5.51
N THR A 103 -7.30 6.48 -4.52
CA THR A 103 -6.16 7.40 -4.56
C THR A 103 -5.26 7.23 -5.79
N PHE A 104 -5.11 5.99 -6.26
CA PHE A 104 -4.27 5.62 -7.40
C PHE A 104 -5.04 5.25 -8.67
N SER A 105 -6.39 5.26 -8.66
CA SER A 105 -7.20 4.81 -9.81
C SER A 105 -6.85 5.57 -11.09
N CYS A 106 -6.63 6.88 -11.02
CA CYS A 106 -6.25 7.70 -12.18
C CYS A 106 -4.89 7.31 -12.77
N ALA A 107 -3.88 7.09 -11.92
CA ALA A 107 -2.57 6.65 -12.37
C ALA A 107 -2.57 5.19 -12.88
N LEU A 108 -3.41 4.34 -12.28
CA LEU A 108 -3.61 2.95 -12.71
C LEU A 108 -4.43 2.85 -14.01
N ASN A 109 -5.19 3.89 -14.32
CA ASN A 109 -6.22 3.90 -15.37
C ASN A 109 -7.20 2.72 -15.25
N ALA A 110 -7.65 2.44 -14.02
CA ALA A 110 -8.65 1.41 -13.74
C ALA A 110 -9.37 1.74 -12.42
N PRO A 111 -10.64 1.34 -12.26
CA PRO A 111 -11.31 1.44 -10.98
C PRO A 111 -10.74 0.42 -9.99
N ILE A 112 -10.60 0.85 -8.73
CA ILE A 112 -10.30 -0.04 -7.60
C ILE A 112 -11.48 0.02 -6.63
N SER A 113 -12.21 -1.09 -6.49
CA SER A 113 -13.37 -1.18 -5.60
C SER A 113 -13.56 -2.59 -5.07
N GLU A 114 -14.35 -2.71 -4.00
CA GLU A 114 -14.71 -4.00 -3.41
C GLU A 114 -15.54 -4.86 -4.37
N GLN A 115 -16.27 -4.24 -5.32
CA GLN A 115 -17.15 -4.94 -6.25
C GLN A 115 -16.41 -5.40 -7.52
N LEU A 116 -15.55 -4.55 -8.07
CA LEU A 116 -14.90 -4.80 -9.37
C LEU A 116 -13.54 -5.48 -9.22
N THR A 117 -12.82 -5.17 -8.15
CA THR A 117 -11.47 -5.69 -7.88
C THR A 117 -11.34 -6.11 -6.41
N PRO A 118 -12.17 -7.06 -5.91
CA PRO A 118 -12.26 -7.38 -4.49
C PRO A 118 -10.93 -7.82 -3.87
N THR A 119 -10.11 -8.58 -4.61
CA THR A 119 -8.80 -9.02 -4.12
C THR A 119 -7.78 -7.90 -4.16
N LEU A 120 -7.73 -7.10 -5.23
CA LEU A 120 -6.87 -5.91 -5.24
C LEU A 120 -7.22 -4.96 -4.10
N TYR A 121 -8.50 -4.70 -3.86
CA TYR A 121 -9.00 -3.89 -2.76
C TYR A 121 -8.54 -4.45 -1.41
N ARG A 122 -8.63 -5.77 -1.20
CA ARG A 122 -8.12 -6.46 -0.01
C ARG A 122 -6.59 -6.35 0.13
N VAL A 123 -5.83 -6.52 -0.97
CA VAL A 123 -4.37 -6.36 -0.98
C VAL A 123 -3.99 -4.96 -0.49
N LEU A 124 -4.62 -3.90 -1.01
CA LEU A 124 -4.34 -2.53 -0.56
C LEU A 124 -4.67 -2.32 0.92
N ARG A 125 -5.80 -2.86 1.40
CA ARG A 125 -6.19 -2.78 2.83
C ARG A 125 -5.20 -3.46 3.77
N ARG A 126 -4.71 -4.64 3.41
CA ARG A 126 -3.76 -5.41 4.25
C ARG A 126 -2.36 -4.80 4.21
N THR A 127 -1.88 -4.45 3.02
CA THR A 127 -0.54 -3.84 2.86
C THR A 127 -0.44 -2.44 3.46
N LEU A 128 -1.56 -1.73 3.66
CA LEU A 128 -1.62 -0.53 4.49
C LEU A 128 -1.10 -0.82 5.91
N ALA A 129 -1.57 -1.90 6.53
CA ALA A 129 -1.17 -2.28 7.87
C ALA A 129 0.31 -2.67 7.91
N ASP A 130 0.76 -3.48 6.95
CA ASP A 130 2.16 -3.91 6.86
C ASP A 130 3.12 -2.70 6.73
N ALA A 131 2.88 -1.83 5.75
CA ALA A 131 3.76 -0.69 5.48
C ALA A 131 3.68 0.39 6.59
N GLY A 132 2.49 0.64 7.11
CA GLY A 132 2.30 1.61 8.20
C GLY A 132 2.97 1.15 9.51
N LEU A 133 2.75 -0.11 9.90
CA LEU A 133 3.28 -0.66 11.16
C LEU A 133 4.79 -0.87 11.13
N ALA A 134 5.38 -1.15 9.96
CA ALA A 134 6.83 -1.29 9.79
C ALA A 134 7.63 -0.03 10.21
N THR A 135 6.99 1.14 10.27
CA THR A 135 7.66 2.39 10.69
C THR A 135 7.82 2.56 12.20
N TYR A 136 7.17 1.74 13.02
CA TYR A 136 6.94 2.08 14.43
C TYR A 136 8.14 1.93 15.36
N SER A 137 9.13 1.08 15.05
CA SER A 137 10.31 0.94 15.92
C SER A 137 11.14 2.24 15.95
N ALA A 138 11.39 2.85 14.78
CA ALA A 138 12.04 4.16 14.68
C ALA A 138 11.17 5.29 15.25
N LYS A 139 9.86 5.32 14.95
CA LYS A 139 8.94 6.33 15.53
C LYS A 139 8.99 6.35 17.04
N LYS A 140 8.88 5.16 17.67
CA LYS A 140 8.91 5.02 19.13
C LYS A 140 10.24 5.46 19.72
N ARG A 141 11.35 5.16 19.04
CA ARG A 141 12.70 5.51 19.52
C ARG A 141 13.04 6.99 19.41
N TYR A 142 12.65 7.64 18.32
CA TYR A 142 13.07 9.02 18.04
C TYR A 142 12.06 10.07 18.50
N GLN A 143 10.76 9.75 18.53
CA GLN A 143 9.69 10.68 18.94
C GLN A 143 9.85 12.09 18.32
N ARG A 144 10.22 12.13 17.04
CA ARG A 144 10.56 13.39 16.36
C ARG A 144 9.32 14.31 16.33
N THR A 145 9.48 15.55 16.77
CA THR A 145 8.44 16.59 16.67
C THR A 145 8.05 16.84 15.22
N ARG A 146 6.75 16.98 14.96
CA ARG A 146 6.18 17.25 13.62
C ARG A 146 6.31 18.73 13.21
N PRO A 147 6.29 19.03 11.91
CA PRO A 147 6.41 20.42 11.42
C PRO A 147 5.35 21.36 11.97
N PHE A 148 4.07 20.97 11.99
CA PHE A 148 2.98 21.82 12.49
C PHE A 148 3.19 22.22 13.96
N VAL A 149 3.73 21.32 14.79
CA VAL A 149 4.07 21.59 16.20
C VAL A 149 5.30 22.49 16.29
N TYR A 150 6.36 22.16 15.56
CA TYR A 150 7.63 22.89 15.62
C TYR A 150 7.50 24.33 15.10
N ASN A 151 6.84 24.51 13.96
CA ASN A 151 6.66 25.80 13.30
C ASN A 151 5.47 26.60 13.85
N GLN A 152 4.65 26.01 14.72
CA GLN A 152 3.41 26.62 15.24
C GLN A 152 2.48 27.09 14.11
N GLN A 153 2.30 26.23 13.11
CA GLN A 153 1.46 26.46 11.94
C GLN A 153 0.48 25.30 11.80
N PRO A 154 -0.79 25.53 11.40
CA PRO A 154 -1.76 24.44 11.31
C PRO A 154 -1.38 23.42 10.23
N SER A 155 -1.90 22.21 10.38
CA SER A 155 -1.90 21.15 9.38
C SER A 155 -3.13 21.24 8.48
N CYS A 156 -3.19 20.37 7.47
CA CYS A 156 -4.39 20.21 6.63
C CYS A 156 -5.48 19.33 7.27
N THR A 157 -5.20 18.71 8.42
CA THR A 157 -6.09 17.80 9.16
C THR A 157 -6.12 18.21 10.64
N PRO A 158 -6.66 19.39 10.97
CA PRO A 158 -6.66 19.93 12.34
C PRO A 158 -7.30 18.98 13.37
N GLU A 159 -8.29 18.19 12.96
CA GLU A 159 -8.96 17.19 13.78
C GLU A 159 -8.04 16.05 14.26
N ASP A 160 -6.95 15.79 13.54
CA ASP A 160 -5.97 14.75 13.87
C ASP A 160 -4.75 15.29 14.64
N GLU A 161 -4.59 16.62 14.78
CA GLU A 161 -3.37 17.25 15.31
C GLU A 161 -3.02 16.78 16.72
N ALA A 162 -3.99 16.69 17.63
CA ALA A 162 -3.74 16.25 19.01
C ALA A 162 -3.12 14.84 19.06
N LYS A 163 -3.64 13.93 18.22
CA LYS A 163 -3.15 12.57 18.10
C LYS A 163 -1.79 12.53 17.41
N LEU A 164 -1.61 13.32 16.34
CA LEU A 164 -0.35 13.36 15.59
C LEU A 164 0.78 13.99 16.41
N ALA A 165 0.50 14.99 17.26
CA ALA A 165 1.49 15.60 18.15
C ALA A 165 2.07 14.60 19.16
N ALA A 166 1.28 13.58 19.55
CA ALA A 166 1.69 12.50 20.44
C ALA A 166 2.33 11.30 19.71
N ASP A 167 2.49 11.34 18.39
CA ASP A 167 3.05 10.25 17.58
C ASP A 167 4.24 10.75 16.74
N GLY A 168 5.41 10.11 16.91
CA GLY A 168 6.67 10.52 16.29
C GLY A 168 6.59 10.71 14.77
N SER A 169 7.20 11.78 14.26
CA SER A 169 7.17 12.14 12.84
C SER A 169 8.00 11.18 11.96
N TYR A 170 9.10 10.63 12.48
CA TYR A 170 10.11 9.93 11.68
C TYR A 170 10.09 8.40 11.86
N PRO A 171 10.07 7.61 10.77
CA PRO A 171 9.77 8.01 9.39
C PRO A 171 8.26 8.19 9.18
N SER A 172 7.83 8.65 8.00
CA SER A 172 6.40 8.82 7.68
C SER A 172 5.71 7.50 7.32
N GLY A 173 4.79 7.02 8.17
CA GLY A 173 3.97 5.84 7.89
C GLY A 173 3.03 6.01 6.70
N HIS A 174 2.44 7.20 6.50
CA HIS A 174 1.64 7.48 5.31
C HIS A 174 2.47 7.43 4.02
N SER A 175 3.71 7.91 4.06
CA SER A 175 4.62 7.80 2.91
C SER A 175 5.00 6.36 2.61
N ALA A 176 5.21 5.53 3.66
CA ALA A 176 5.44 4.10 3.50
C ALA A 176 4.26 3.40 2.80
N ILE A 177 3.03 3.69 3.23
CA ILE A 177 1.80 3.13 2.64
C ILE A 177 1.67 3.53 1.17
N GLY A 178 1.74 4.83 0.87
CA GLY A 178 1.57 5.32 -0.50
C GLY A 178 2.65 4.81 -1.45
N TRP A 179 3.89 4.69 -0.98
CA TRP A 179 4.96 4.14 -1.79
C TRP A 179 4.84 2.63 -2.00
N ALA A 180 4.45 1.88 -0.96
CA ALA A 180 4.17 0.45 -1.09
C ALA A 180 3.05 0.20 -2.13
N TRP A 181 1.96 0.96 -2.06
CA TRP A 181 0.88 0.88 -3.04
C TRP A 181 1.36 1.23 -4.46
N ALA A 182 2.15 2.29 -4.62
CA ALA A 182 2.69 2.66 -5.93
C ALA A 182 3.54 1.55 -6.55
N LEU A 183 4.42 0.91 -5.76
CA LEU A 183 5.26 -0.19 -6.22
C LEU A 183 4.42 -1.43 -6.59
N LEU A 184 3.51 -1.84 -5.71
CA LEU A 184 2.63 -2.99 -5.96
C LEU A 184 1.76 -2.80 -7.20
N LEU A 185 1.13 -1.63 -7.33
CA LEU A 185 0.31 -1.32 -8.50
C LEU A 185 1.15 -1.26 -9.78
N SER A 186 2.39 -0.74 -9.71
CA SER A 186 3.28 -0.68 -10.87
C SER A 186 3.71 -2.07 -11.36
N GLU A 187 3.77 -3.06 -10.46
CA GLU A 187 4.05 -4.45 -10.83
C GLU A 187 2.83 -5.14 -11.45
N LEU A 188 1.61 -4.77 -11.02
CA LEU A 188 0.37 -5.24 -11.65
C LEU A 188 0.10 -4.59 -13.00
N SER A 189 0.62 -3.37 -13.21
CA SER A 189 0.38 -2.55 -14.41
C SER A 189 1.67 -1.87 -14.90
N PRO A 190 2.64 -2.65 -15.43
CA PRO A 190 3.94 -2.10 -15.85
C PRO A 190 3.83 -0.98 -16.89
N GLU A 191 2.84 -1.04 -17.77
CA GLU A 191 2.60 -0.04 -18.81
C GLU A 191 2.12 1.32 -18.26
N HIS A 192 1.68 1.38 -17.00
CA HIS A 192 1.37 2.62 -16.27
C HIS A 192 2.39 2.92 -15.16
N GLY A 193 3.52 2.20 -15.12
CA GLY A 193 4.50 2.25 -14.02
C GLY A 193 4.97 3.67 -13.69
N ASN A 194 5.35 4.46 -14.71
CA ASN A 194 5.79 5.85 -14.51
C ASN A 194 4.70 6.73 -13.87
N ALA A 195 3.45 6.60 -14.30
CA ALA A 195 2.33 7.35 -13.72
C ALA A 195 2.09 6.94 -12.26
N LEU A 196 2.21 5.64 -11.95
CA LEU A 196 2.04 5.10 -10.61
C LEU A 196 3.17 5.54 -9.66
N TRP A 197 4.43 5.49 -10.09
CA TRP A 197 5.55 5.98 -9.29
C TRP A 197 5.48 7.50 -9.08
N ALA A 198 5.13 8.28 -10.12
CA ALA A 198 4.94 9.72 -9.99
C ALA A 198 3.83 10.02 -8.97
N ARG A 199 2.69 9.32 -9.06
CA ARG A 199 1.60 9.45 -8.10
C ARG A 199 2.01 9.06 -6.68
N GLY A 200 2.82 8.01 -6.52
CA GLY A 200 3.37 7.59 -5.22
C GLY A 200 4.27 8.65 -4.58
N ARG A 201 5.11 9.32 -5.39
CA ARG A 201 5.92 10.46 -4.92
C ARG A 201 5.02 11.60 -4.47
N ALA A 202 4.04 11.99 -5.29
CA ALA A 202 3.11 13.06 -4.98
C ALA A 202 2.24 12.78 -3.75
N TYR A 203 1.75 11.54 -3.60
CA TYR A 203 1.00 11.11 -2.41
C TYR A 203 1.85 11.26 -1.13
N SER A 204 3.13 10.88 -1.21
CA SER A 204 4.04 11.06 -0.09
C SER A 204 4.29 12.54 0.21
N GLN A 205 4.49 13.36 -0.84
CA GLN A 205 4.66 14.82 -0.75
C GLN A 205 3.42 15.52 -0.17
N SER A 206 2.22 14.98 -0.35
CA SER A 206 1.01 15.50 0.29
C SER A 206 1.15 15.62 1.79
N ARG A 207 2.02 14.82 2.44
CA ARG A 207 2.25 14.92 3.88
C ARG A 207 3.10 16.11 4.31
N MET A 208 3.94 16.62 3.41
CA MET A 208 4.66 17.89 3.55
C MET A 208 3.72 19.07 3.30
N VAL A 209 2.92 19.01 2.23
CA VAL A 209 1.86 19.99 1.96
C VAL A 209 0.96 20.13 3.18
N CYS A 210 0.53 19.02 3.77
CA CYS A 210 -0.28 18.99 4.97
C CYS A 210 0.43 19.40 6.28
N ASN A 211 1.70 19.79 6.26
CA ASN A 211 2.48 20.19 7.44
C ASN A 211 2.69 19.11 8.51
N VAL A 212 2.47 17.82 8.21
CA VAL A 212 2.51 16.76 9.25
C VAL A 212 3.79 15.94 9.27
N HIS A 213 4.61 16.06 8.22
CA HIS A 213 5.87 15.34 8.06
C HIS A 213 6.92 16.20 7.37
N TRP A 214 8.17 16.07 7.82
CA TRP A 214 9.34 16.69 7.22
C TRP A 214 9.71 16.00 5.90
N TYR A 215 10.53 16.66 5.08
CA TYR A 215 11.04 16.09 3.83
C TYR A 215 11.81 14.78 4.05
N SER A 216 12.68 14.73 5.06
CA SER A 216 13.40 13.53 5.46
C SER A 216 12.48 12.41 5.96
N ASP A 217 11.42 12.73 6.71
CA ASP A 217 10.44 11.70 7.14
C ASP A 217 9.77 11.02 5.94
N ILE A 218 9.47 11.80 4.90
CA ILE A 218 8.87 11.31 3.66
C ILE A 218 9.83 10.39 2.93
N ARG A 219 11.10 10.79 2.79
CA ARG A 219 12.11 9.98 2.09
C ARG A 219 12.30 8.62 2.75
N GLU A 220 12.50 8.62 4.05
CA GLU A 220 12.75 7.39 4.81
C GLU A 220 11.47 6.57 4.98
N GLY A 221 10.29 7.21 4.94
CA GLY A 221 9.01 6.52 4.83
C GLY A 221 8.91 5.71 3.54
N ARG A 222 9.32 6.28 2.40
CA ARG A 222 9.35 5.53 1.12
C ARG A 222 10.33 4.35 1.17
N GLU A 223 11.50 4.52 1.80
CA GLU A 223 12.47 3.42 1.97
C GLU A 223 11.86 2.22 2.72
N ILE A 224 11.16 2.50 3.83
CA ILE A 224 10.43 1.46 4.56
C ILE A 224 9.32 0.84 3.71
N GLY A 225 8.55 1.66 2.98
CA GLY A 225 7.54 1.14 2.06
C GLY A 225 8.11 0.16 1.03
N ALA A 226 9.26 0.48 0.42
CA ALA A 226 9.94 -0.40 -0.53
C ALA A 226 10.44 -1.69 0.13
N THR A 227 11.04 -1.58 1.32
CA THR A 227 11.52 -2.73 2.08
C THR A 227 10.37 -3.66 2.50
N THR A 228 9.21 -3.09 2.88
CA THR A 228 8.00 -3.87 3.18
C THR A 228 7.51 -4.61 1.95
N VAL A 229 7.49 -3.98 0.77
CA VAL A 229 7.13 -4.65 -0.49
C VAL A 229 8.07 -5.81 -0.79
N ALA A 230 9.39 -5.64 -0.62
CA ALA A 230 10.33 -6.75 -0.77
C ALA A 230 10.02 -7.91 0.19
N ARG A 231 9.69 -7.62 1.45
CA ARG A 231 9.32 -8.66 2.43
C ARG A 231 7.99 -9.34 2.09
N LEU A 232 6.99 -8.61 1.61
CA LEU A 232 5.69 -9.15 1.21
C LEU A 232 5.83 -10.24 0.14
N HIS A 233 6.77 -10.08 -0.79
CA HIS A 233 7.03 -11.07 -1.84
C HIS A 233 7.56 -12.41 -1.34
N ALA A 234 7.93 -12.54 -0.06
CA ALA A 234 8.27 -13.83 0.56
C ALA A 234 7.10 -14.44 1.35
N ASP A 235 5.92 -13.82 1.38
CA ASP A 235 4.72 -14.38 1.99
C ASP A 235 3.83 -15.10 0.95
N PRO A 236 3.55 -16.41 1.11
CA PRO A 236 2.74 -17.16 0.16
C PRO A 236 1.29 -16.69 0.05
N THR A 237 0.72 -16.13 1.13
CA THR A 237 -0.66 -15.63 1.12
C THR A 237 -0.77 -14.37 0.29
N PHE A 238 0.19 -13.46 0.45
CA PHE A 238 0.34 -12.26 -0.37
C PHE A 238 0.52 -12.64 -1.84
N GLN A 239 1.45 -13.56 -2.17
CA GLN A 239 1.69 -13.98 -3.55
C GLN A 239 0.41 -14.51 -4.23
N ALA A 240 -0.37 -15.33 -3.51
CA ALA A 240 -1.63 -15.87 -4.01
C ALA A 240 -2.68 -14.77 -4.26
N ASP A 241 -2.90 -13.88 -3.30
CA ASP A 241 -3.83 -12.74 -3.45
C ASP A 241 -3.36 -11.82 -4.58
N PHE A 242 -2.07 -11.54 -4.69
CA PHE A 242 -1.50 -10.66 -5.70
C PHE A 242 -1.62 -11.21 -7.12
N ALA A 243 -1.50 -12.53 -7.29
CA ALA A 243 -1.76 -13.20 -8.56
C ALA A 243 -3.24 -13.07 -8.98
N VAL A 244 -4.18 -13.17 -8.04
CA VAL A 244 -5.62 -12.96 -8.31
C VAL A 244 -5.91 -11.49 -8.61
N ALA A 245 -5.34 -10.55 -7.86
CA ALA A 245 -5.48 -9.12 -8.12
C ALA A 245 -5.02 -8.73 -9.54
N ARG A 246 -3.96 -9.38 -10.06
CA ARG A 246 -3.52 -9.23 -11.45
C ARG A 246 -4.62 -9.64 -12.44
N GLN A 247 -5.29 -10.76 -12.21
CA GLN A 247 -6.37 -11.24 -13.07
C GLN A 247 -7.61 -10.32 -13.00
N GLU A 248 -7.95 -9.83 -11.81
CA GLU A 248 -9.04 -8.85 -11.64
C GLU A 248 -8.78 -7.57 -12.44
N LEU A 249 -7.56 -7.03 -12.38
CA LEU A 249 -7.20 -5.83 -13.13
C LEU A 249 -7.27 -6.05 -14.66
N LEU A 250 -6.81 -7.20 -15.14
CA LEU A 250 -6.93 -7.57 -16.56
C LEU A 250 -8.41 -7.68 -16.98
N ALA A 251 -9.25 -8.30 -16.14
CA ALA A 251 -10.68 -8.47 -16.42
C ALA A 251 -11.43 -7.14 -16.48
N VAL A 252 -11.13 -6.20 -15.57
CA VAL A 252 -11.72 -4.85 -15.56
C VAL A 252 -11.34 -4.07 -16.82
N ARG A 253 -10.07 -4.16 -17.25
CA ARG A 253 -9.59 -3.51 -18.48
C ARG A 253 -10.19 -4.11 -19.75
N ALA A 254 -10.37 -5.43 -19.78
CA ALA A 254 -11.03 -6.11 -20.91
C ALA A 254 -12.49 -5.64 -21.11
N GLN A 255 -13.13 -5.10 -20.05
CA GLN A 255 -14.46 -4.49 -20.11
C GLN A 255 -14.44 -3.02 -20.53
N GLY A 256 -13.26 -2.43 -20.80
CA GLY A 256 -13.11 -1.02 -21.15
C GLY A 256 -13.32 -0.05 -19.97
N LEU A 257 -13.32 -0.56 -18.73
CA LEU A 257 -13.49 0.26 -17.55
C LEU A 257 -12.21 1.04 -17.23
N THR A 258 -12.34 2.36 -17.11
CA THR A 258 -11.24 3.27 -16.76
C THR A 258 -11.44 3.87 -15.37
N ALA A 259 -10.48 4.69 -14.93
CA ALA A 259 -10.63 5.49 -13.74
C ALA A 259 -11.88 6.41 -13.79
N GLY A 260 -12.37 6.83 -12.62
CA GLY A 260 -13.49 7.76 -12.49
C GLY A 260 -13.21 9.17 -13.05
N PRO A 261 -14.22 10.07 -13.07
CA PRO A 261 -14.15 11.35 -13.78
C PRO A 261 -13.15 12.37 -13.21
N ASP A 262 -12.64 12.18 -11.99
CA ASP A 262 -11.85 13.18 -11.27
C ASP A 262 -10.39 13.30 -11.69
N CYS A 263 -9.95 12.53 -12.70
CA CYS A 263 -8.54 12.48 -13.08
C CYS A 263 -8.00 13.79 -13.66
N ALA A 264 -8.84 14.58 -14.35
CA ALA A 264 -8.43 15.90 -14.84
C ALA A 264 -8.17 16.88 -13.69
N ALA A 265 -9.04 16.89 -12.67
CA ALA A 265 -8.88 17.74 -11.49
C ALA A 265 -7.65 17.31 -10.66
N GLN A 266 -7.42 16.00 -10.52
CA GLN A 266 -6.22 15.49 -9.87
C GLN A 266 -4.95 15.91 -10.63
N ALA A 267 -4.94 15.80 -11.96
CA ALA A 267 -3.80 16.23 -12.77
C ALA A 267 -3.50 17.73 -12.62
N GLN A 268 -4.53 18.58 -12.60
CA GLN A 268 -4.38 20.02 -12.35
C GLN A 268 -3.82 20.31 -10.95
N ALA A 269 -4.27 19.59 -9.92
CA ALA A 269 -3.75 19.75 -8.57
C ALA A 269 -2.28 19.31 -8.46
N LEU A 270 -1.89 18.22 -9.15
CA LEU A 270 -0.52 17.72 -9.18
C LEU A 270 0.45 18.65 -9.92
N ALA A 271 -0.04 19.42 -10.91
CA ALA A 271 0.76 20.42 -11.61
C ALA A 271 1.19 21.62 -10.74
N LEU A 272 0.63 21.74 -9.54
CA LEU A 272 0.95 22.79 -8.56
C LEU A 272 1.92 22.32 -7.47
N ASP A 273 2.59 21.18 -7.66
CA ASP A 273 3.64 20.73 -6.74
C ASP A 273 4.73 21.81 -6.58
N ALA A 274 5.20 21.98 -5.35
CA ALA A 274 6.32 22.86 -5.06
C ALA A 274 7.62 22.25 -5.63
N ASP A 275 8.27 22.95 -6.58
CA ASP A 275 9.53 22.50 -7.23
C ASP A 275 10.65 22.05 -6.26
#